data_AF-A0A950J345-F1
#
_entry.id   AF-A0A950J345-F1
#
_cell.length_a   1.000
_cell.length_b   1.000
_cell.length_c   1.000
_cell.angle_alpha   90.00
_cell.angle_beta   90.00
_cell.angle_gamma   90.00
#
_symmetry.space_group_name_H-M   'P 1'
#
loop_
_entity.id
_entity.type
_entity.pdbx_description
1 polymer ?
#
loop_
_entity_poly.entity_id
_entity_poly.type
_entity_poly.pdbx_seq_one_letter_code
_entity_poly.pdbx_strand_id
1 'polypeptide(L)'
;MSDPRIAAIPDVHGHAKGEHKPYAEERPIAYSSRMLFLWFYHACRRGAPRFLMASDHTNYLTFEDPAAVNLVRRALKLAEAGDLYGAAETAGVDVAHAAVVSEGLRKGMRFSIGAEVDNDPRARPDAQNIVDAMRPDGLIRSVHFITIEHPEKGPDYQWAFDRPEFAELFDHVGTDRTWQLYTETLFDALDKLPTHIVGHFYVPATLGKWPAVATVEKYENQLLDLCLRKGLAVEINARFLYRDYPDDQKKKYLDANRRLIRKAKAKGVGIAVGSDAHSPKDQGAGFAQILRLLDEGKVNELIFPMGGRLARVALRATKEHLERHAAVTVSAPIGSSITGYGRAELAELETQGPRRGRGARRTTAAARIAKTRSAVVKRGAKKVARKAKVSRTRKPAKKATRKVSRPAARTKKLVRKPAGKKKAATKKAVRRPAKASRPVKRPKPKKSAKKKTARRRR
;
A
#
# COMPACT_ATOMS: atom_id res chain seq x y z
N MET A 1 -21.23 10.85 23.14
CA MET A 1 -19.99 10.05 23.09
C MET A 1 -19.92 9.37 21.73
N SER A 2 -18.73 9.09 21.19
CA SER A 2 -18.60 8.29 19.96
C SER A 2 -19.05 6.84 20.22
N ASP A 3 -19.62 6.19 19.20
CA ASP A 3 -19.99 4.77 19.29
C ASP A 3 -18.71 3.93 19.49
N PRO A 4 -18.61 3.10 20.55
CA PRO A 4 -17.40 2.34 20.85
C PRO A 4 -17.02 1.35 19.74
N ARG A 5 -17.97 0.95 18.89
CA ARG A 5 -17.72 0.09 17.73
C ARG A 5 -16.83 0.76 16.69
N ILE A 6 -16.80 2.10 16.62
CA ILE A 6 -15.91 2.85 15.72
C ILE A 6 -14.44 2.53 16.02
N ALA A 7 -14.07 2.44 17.31
CA ALA A 7 -12.72 2.06 17.71
C ALA A 7 -12.42 0.56 17.49
N ALA A 8 -13.45 -0.28 17.31
CA ALA A 8 -13.32 -1.70 17.03
C ALA A 8 -13.23 -2.05 15.54
N ILE A 9 -13.50 -1.09 14.64
CA ILE A 9 -13.28 -1.26 13.20
C ILE A 9 -11.76 -1.39 12.96
N PRO A 10 -11.26 -2.49 12.38
CA PRO A 10 -9.90 -2.58 11.89
C PRO A 10 -9.72 -1.60 10.75
N ASP A 11 -8.67 -0.79 10.81
CA ASP A 11 -8.27 0.04 9.69
C ASP A 11 -7.14 -0.67 8.93
N VAL A 12 -7.46 -1.16 7.73
CA VAL A 12 -6.51 -1.94 6.93
C VAL A 12 -5.62 -1.07 6.04
N HIS A 13 -5.90 0.23 5.89
CA HIS A 13 -5.29 1.05 4.84
C HIS A 13 -4.80 2.40 5.37
N GLY A 14 -3.48 2.59 5.43
CA GLY A 14 -2.84 3.85 5.80
C GLY A 14 -1.43 3.98 5.23
N HIS A 15 -1.10 5.17 4.72
CA HIS A 15 0.13 5.45 4.00
C HIS A 15 1.09 6.27 4.87
N ALA A 16 2.09 5.59 5.44
CA ALA A 16 3.11 6.23 6.27
C ALA A 16 4.04 7.18 5.49
N LYS A 17 4.10 7.06 4.16
CA LYS A 17 4.78 8.00 3.25
C LYS A 17 4.21 9.42 3.32
N GLY A 18 2.94 9.56 3.67
CA GLY A 18 2.19 10.82 3.56
C GLY A 18 1.63 11.08 2.16
N GLU A 19 0.96 12.22 1.99
CA GLU A 19 0.22 12.57 0.76
C GLU A 19 1.08 12.51 -0.50
N HIS A 20 0.48 12.00 -1.58
CA HIS A 20 1.09 12.00 -2.91
C HIS A 20 1.44 13.41 -3.38
N LYS A 21 2.58 13.50 -4.07
CA LYS A 21 3.00 14.69 -4.81
C LYS A 21 2.52 14.60 -6.26
N PRO A 22 2.56 15.71 -7.04
CA PRO A 22 2.36 15.65 -8.49
C PRO A 22 3.22 14.54 -9.11
N TYR A 23 2.71 13.84 -10.12
CA TYR A 23 3.34 12.61 -10.64
C TYR A 23 4.82 12.80 -11.05
N ALA A 24 5.17 13.99 -11.56
CA ALA A 24 6.54 14.37 -11.95
C ALA A 24 7.48 14.69 -10.76
N GLU A 25 6.94 15.00 -9.58
CA GLU A 25 7.69 15.29 -8.35
C GLU A 25 7.74 14.10 -7.38
N GLU A 26 6.83 13.15 -7.55
CA GLU A 26 6.71 11.98 -6.69
C GLU A 26 7.94 11.07 -6.82
N ARG A 27 8.66 10.93 -5.69
CA ARG A 27 9.80 10.03 -5.56
C ARG A 27 9.45 8.84 -4.68
N PRO A 28 10.14 7.70 -4.84
CA PRO A 28 10.26 6.68 -3.80
C PRO A 28 10.70 7.32 -2.48
N ILE A 29 10.20 6.80 -1.37
CA ILE A 29 10.57 7.22 -0.01
C ILE A 29 10.88 5.96 0.77
N ALA A 30 12.08 5.88 1.32
CA ALA A 30 12.51 4.77 2.14
C ALA A 30 11.59 4.58 3.35
N TYR A 31 11.12 3.35 3.58
CA TYR A 31 10.63 3.00 4.91
C TYR A 31 11.80 3.09 5.89
N SER A 32 11.56 3.76 7.01
CA SER A 32 12.42 3.67 8.20
C SER A 32 11.61 3.10 9.34
N SER A 33 12.26 2.36 10.23
CA SER A 33 11.65 1.85 11.47
C SER A 33 11.03 3.00 12.27
N ARG A 34 11.71 4.16 12.32
CA ARG A 34 11.25 5.41 12.94
C ARG A 34 9.92 5.91 12.38
N MET A 35 9.75 5.96 11.05
CA MET A 35 8.52 6.47 10.42
C MET A 35 7.33 5.57 10.74
N LEU A 36 7.49 4.25 10.60
CA LEU A 36 6.46 3.27 10.93
C LEU A 36 6.12 3.29 12.42
N PHE A 37 7.11 3.36 13.31
CA PHE A 37 6.87 3.41 14.76
C PHE A 37 6.16 4.70 15.19
N LEU A 38 6.53 5.85 14.61
CA LEU A 38 5.86 7.13 14.88
C LEU A 38 4.40 7.15 14.39
N TRP A 39 4.08 6.42 13.31
CA TRP A 39 2.70 6.23 12.86
C TRP A 39 1.86 5.53 13.95
N PHE A 40 2.35 4.39 14.47
CA PHE A 40 1.67 3.65 15.55
C PHE A 40 1.58 4.48 16.84
N TYR A 41 2.62 5.25 17.19
CA TYR A 41 2.58 6.21 18.30
C TYR A 41 1.45 7.23 18.17
N HIS A 42 1.27 7.82 16.99
CA HIS A 42 0.21 8.79 16.75
C HIS A 42 -1.19 8.16 16.80
N ALA A 43 -1.34 6.90 16.37
CA ALA A 43 -2.59 6.14 16.54
C ALA A 43 -2.89 5.86 18.02
N CYS A 44 -1.89 5.41 18.81
CA CYS A 44 -2.03 5.23 20.26
C CYS A 44 -2.51 6.52 20.95
N ARG A 45 -1.93 7.67 20.62
CA ARG A 45 -2.33 8.98 21.18
C ARG A 45 -3.76 9.40 20.84
N ARG A 46 -4.41 8.77 19.86
CA ARG A 46 -5.79 9.05 19.42
C ARG A 46 -6.79 8.05 20.00
N GLY A 47 -6.33 6.94 20.58
CA GLY A 47 -7.19 5.88 21.13
C GLY A 47 -7.99 5.10 20.09
N ALA A 48 -7.65 5.24 18.81
CA ALA A 48 -8.31 4.55 17.69
C ALA A 48 -7.35 4.42 16.50
N PRO A 49 -7.51 3.39 15.65
CA PRO A 49 -8.36 2.20 15.82
C PRO A 49 -7.68 1.10 16.66
N ARG A 50 -8.44 0.11 17.16
CA ARG A 50 -7.88 -1.04 17.92
C ARG A 50 -6.98 -1.92 17.07
N PHE A 51 -7.25 -2.06 15.78
CA PHE A 51 -6.34 -2.66 14.82
C PHE A 51 -6.00 -1.62 13.74
N LEU A 52 -4.71 -1.48 13.44
CA LEU A 52 -4.20 -0.61 12.37
C LEU A 52 -3.17 -1.35 11.53
N MET A 53 -3.35 -1.34 10.22
CA MET A 53 -2.31 -1.69 9.26
C MET A 53 -1.79 -0.44 8.55
N ALA A 54 -0.45 -0.28 8.52
CA ALA A 54 0.21 0.64 7.61
C ALA A 54 0.59 -0.14 6.35
N SER A 55 0.25 0.37 5.16
CA SER A 55 0.31 -0.34 3.88
C SER A 55 0.54 0.67 2.74
N ASP A 56 1.77 1.17 2.60
CA ASP A 56 2.12 2.01 1.47
C ASP A 56 2.28 1.21 0.18
N HIS A 57 2.22 1.91 -0.97
CA HIS A 57 2.48 1.35 -2.29
C HIS A 57 3.89 0.75 -2.34
N THR A 58 4.01 -0.54 -2.66
CA THR A 58 5.29 -1.26 -2.85
C THR A 58 6.26 -0.55 -3.78
N ASN A 59 5.70 0.15 -4.76
CA ASN A 59 6.41 0.73 -5.89
C ASN A 59 7.24 1.97 -5.49
N TYR A 60 6.92 2.58 -4.33
CA TYR A 60 7.72 3.64 -3.72
C TYR A 60 8.67 3.16 -2.62
N LEU A 61 8.66 1.87 -2.28
CA LEU A 61 9.54 1.31 -1.26
C LEU A 61 10.94 1.08 -1.86
N THR A 62 11.92 1.81 -1.34
CA THR A 62 13.33 1.57 -1.66
C THR A 62 13.93 0.55 -0.69
N PHE A 63 14.91 -0.23 -1.15
CA PHE A 63 15.72 -1.11 -0.30
C PHE A 63 16.75 -0.32 0.55
N GLU A 64 16.50 0.95 0.88
CA GLU A 64 17.44 1.76 1.67
C GLU A 64 17.53 1.31 3.13
N ASP A 65 16.46 0.69 3.65
CA ASP A 65 16.51 -0.13 4.87
C ASP A 65 15.59 -1.36 4.73
N PRO A 66 16.08 -2.50 4.19
CA PRO A 66 15.30 -3.73 4.11
C PRO A 66 15.05 -4.35 5.50
N ALA A 67 15.75 -3.87 6.54
CA ALA A 67 15.49 -4.25 7.91
C ALA A 67 14.40 -3.40 8.56
N ALA A 68 13.99 -2.24 8.01
CA ALA A 68 13.05 -1.30 8.63
C ALA A 68 11.79 -1.97 9.19
N VAL A 69 11.16 -2.83 8.38
CA VAL A 69 9.94 -3.58 8.75
C VAL A 69 10.21 -4.61 9.85
N ASN A 70 11.36 -5.29 9.80
CA ASN A 70 11.77 -6.25 10.82
C ASN A 70 12.20 -5.58 12.12
N LEU A 71 12.84 -4.41 12.04
CA LEU A 71 13.22 -3.54 13.15
C LEU A 71 11.99 -3.00 13.86
N VAL A 72 11.01 -2.43 13.14
CA VAL A 72 9.78 -1.96 13.79
C VAL A 72 8.98 -3.14 14.37
N ARG A 73 8.90 -4.31 13.71
CA ARG A 73 8.30 -5.53 14.29
C ARG A 73 9.00 -5.96 15.60
N ARG A 74 10.34 -5.88 15.66
CA ARG A 74 11.10 -6.13 16.89
C ARG A 74 10.83 -5.07 17.96
N ALA A 75 10.82 -3.79 17.59
CA ALA A 75 10.53 -2.69 18.49
C ALA A 75 9.12 -2.76 19.08
N LEU A 76 8.12 -3.17 18.29
CA LEU A 76 6.76 -3.40 18.77
C LEU A 76 6.70 -4.56 19.79
N LYS A 77 7.42 -5.66 19.57
CA LYS A 77 7.51 -6.76 20.54
C LYS A 77 8.20 -6.34 21.85
N LEU A 78 9.27 -5.55 21.76
CA LEU A 78 9.96 -4.99 22.93
C LEU A 78 9.03 -4.03 23.69
N ALA A 79 8.29 -3.17 22.98
CA ALA A 79 7.31 -2.28 23.57
C ALA A 79 6.16 -3.05 24.24
N GLU A 80 5.63 -4.11 23.63
CA GLU A 80 4.59 -4.97 24.25
C GLU A 80 5.11 -5.61 25.55
N ALA A 81 6.34 -6.13 25.53
CA ALA A 81 7.02 -6.70 26.70
C ALA A 81 7.40 -5.66 27.78
N GLY A 82 7.31 -4.37 27.49
CA GLY A 82 7.65 -3.28 28.43
C GLY A 82 9.11 -2.84 28.41
N ASP A 83 9.95 -3.38 27.53
CA ASP A 83 11.31 -2.87 27.28
C ASP A 83 11.25 -1.58 26.45
N LEU A 84 11.04 -0.46 27.13
CA LEU A 84 10.89 0.85 26.52
C LEU A 84 12.20 1.35 25.89
N TYR A 85 13.35 1.00 26.48
CA TYR A 85 14.66 1.44 25.99
C TYR A 85 15.06 0.67 24.74
N GLY A 86 14.98 -0.66 24.75
CA GLY A 86 15.25 -1.49 23.57
C GLY A 86 14.27 -1.23 22.43
N ALA A 87 13.00 -0.95 22.72
CA ALA A 87 12.04 -0.51 21.71
C ALA A 87 12.41 0.84 21.09
N ALA A 88 12.76 1.83 21.92
CA ALA A 88 13.16 3.17 21.49
C ALA A 88 14.42 3.14 20.62
N GLU A 89 15.45 2.42 21.06
CA GLU A 89 16.69 2.21 20.31
C GLU A 89 16.43 1.50 18.97
N THR A 90 15.72 0.37 18.98
CA THR A 90 15.45 -0.43 17.77
C THR A 90 14.63 0.34 16.72
N ALA A 91 13.72 1.23 17.14
CA ALA A 91 12.94 2.08 16.25
C ALA A 91 13.56 3.46 15.97
N GLY A 92 14.68 3.82 16.61
CA GLY A 92 15.29 5.14 16.47
C GLY A 92 14.36 6.29 16.91
N VAL A 93 13.61 6.11 17.99
CA VAL A 93 12.66 7.08 18.60
C VAL A 93 13.01 7.35 20.06
N ASP A 94 12.43 8.40 20.64
CA ASP A 94 12.54 8.68 22.08
C ASP A 94 11.77 7.66 22.94
N VAL A 95 12.27 7.39 24.16
CA VAL A 95 11.66 6.46 25.13
C VAL A 95 10.21 6.85 25.46
N ALA A 96 9.88 8.14 25.44
CA ALA A 96 8.50 8.63 25.63
C ALA A 96 7.54 8.20 24.50
N HIS A 97 8.03 8.05 23.26
CA HIS A 97 7.23 7.50 22.16
C HIS A 97 7.02 5.99 22.34
N ALA A 98 8.06 5.27 22.74
CA ALA A 98 7.97 3.84 23.06
C ALA A 98 7.00 3.57 24.21
N ALA A 99 7.00 4.39 25.27
CA ALA A 99 6.06 4.28 26.40
C ALA A 99 4.58 4.32 25.96
N VAL A 100 4.23 5.25 25.06
CA VAL A 100 2.86 5.40 24.56
C VAL A 100 2.43 4.25 23.64
N VAL A 101 3.34 3.75 22.79
CA VAL A 101 3.09 2.54 21.96
C VAL A 101 2.92 1.31 22.84
N SER A 102 3.80 1.16 23.83
CA SER A 102 3.79 0.11 24.85
C SER A 102 2.49 0.07 25.66
N GLU A 103 1.97 1.24 26.06
CA GLU A 103 0.66 1.37 26.71
C GLU A 103 -0.49 0.94 25.79
N GLY A 104 -0.49 1.39 24.53
CA GLY A 104 -1.52 1.01 23.55
C GLY A 104 -1.57 -0.50 23.29
N LEU A 105 -0.41 -1.14 23.09
CA LEU A 105 -0.29 -2.59 22.89
C LEU A 105 -0.82 -3.38 24.09
N ARG A 106 -0.46 -2.99 25.32
CA ARG A 106 -0.98 -3.61 26.56
C ARG A 106 -2.48 -3.36 26.78
N LYS A 107 -3.02 -2.25 26.28
CA LYS A 107 -4.47 -1.98 26.23
C LYS A 107 -5.21 -2.72 25.11
N GLY A 108 -4.52 -3.61 24.39
CA GLY A 108 -5.11 -4.47 23.36
C GLY A 108 -5.12 -3.87 21.95
N MET A 109 -4.39 -2.79 21.69
CA MET A 109 -4.15 -2.36 20.30
C MET A 109 -3.29 -3.37 19.57
N ARG A 110 -3.52 -3.54 18.27
CA ARG A 110 -2.79 -4.46 17.39
C ARG A 110 -2.35 -3.73 16.13
N PHE A 111 -1.13 -4.01 15.71
CA PHE A 111 -0.50 -3.37 14.56
C PHE A 111 -0.08 -4.41 13.53
N SER A 112 -0.07 -4.00 12.27
CA SER A 112 0.36 -4.82 11.14
C SER A 112 1.03 -3.94 10.09
N ILE A 113 1.91 -4.54 9.30
CA ILE A 113 2.63 -3.84 8.23
C ILE A 113 2.30 -4.59 6.94
N GLY A 114 1.40 -4.00 6.17
CA GLY A 114 0.95 -4.52 4.90
C GLY A 114 1.77 -3.96 3.74
N ALA A 115 1.30 -4.27 2.55
CA ALA A 115 1.67 -3.59 1.33
C ALA A 115 0.40 -3.29 0.54
N GLU A 116 0.30 -2.08 -0.01
CA GLU A 116 -0.53 -1.88 -1.19
C GLU A 116 0.33 -2.20 -2.41
N VAL A 117 -0.12 -3.13 -3.26
CA VAL A 117 0.63 -3.53 -4.45
C VAL A 117 -0.13 -3.01 -5.66
N ASP A 118 0.43 -1.98 -6.28
CA ASP A 118 -0.15 -1.24 -7.39
C ASP A 118 0.54 -1.60 -8.73
N ASN A 119 -0.06 -1.20 -9.85
CA ASN A 119 0.48 -1.39 -11.20
C ASN A 119 1.28 -0.19 -11.77
N ASP A 120 1.77 0.72 -10.93
CA ASP A 120 2.64 1.85 -11.33
C ASP A 120 3.75 1.42 -12.31
N PRO A 121 3.85 2.04 -13.52
CA PRO A 121 4.89 1.71 -14.49
C PRO A 121 6.31 2.13 -14.05
N ARG A 122 6.43 2.95 -13.00
CA ARG A 122 7.69 3.29 -12.34
C ARG A 122 8.08 2.23 -11.30
N ALA A 123 7.20 1.27 -11.00
CA ALA A 123 7.54 0.12 -10.20
C ALA A 123 8.75 -0.58 -10.82
N ARG A 124 9.74 -0.88 -9.98
CA ARG A 124 10.86 -1.72 -10.39
C ARG A 124 10.31 -3.13 -10.69
N PRO A 125 10.90 -3.89 -11.64
CA PRO A 125 10.51 -5.28 -11.91
C PRO A 125 10.60 -6.22 -10.70
N ASP A 126 11.19 -5.76 -9.60
CA ASP A 126 11.37 -6.46 -8.33
C ASP A 126 10.28 -6.17 -7.28
N ALA A 127 9.15 -5.55 -7.65
CA ALA A 127 8.04 -5.28 -6.72
C ALA A 127 7.57 -6.55 -5.95
N GLN A 128 7.55 -7.71 -6.61
CA GLN A 128 7.28 -8.99 -5.93
C GLN A 128 8.42 -9.40 -4.99
N ASN A 129 9.68 -9.18 -5.35
CA ASN A 129 10.82 -9.43 -4.45
C ASN A 129 10.78 -8.51 -3.21
N ILE A 130 10.27 -7.27 -3.34
CA ILE A 130 10.02 -6.38 -2.19
C ILE A 130 8.96 -6.99 -1.27
N VAL A 131 7.84 -7.47 -1.82
CA VAL A 131 6.80 -8.18 -1.06
C VAL A 131 7.37 -9.42 -0.37
N ASP A 132 8.13 -10.25 -1.07
CA ASP A 132 8.67 -11.51 -0.56
C ASP A 132 9.74 -11.29 0.53
N ALA A 133 10.53 -10.21 0.42
CA ALA A 133 11.51 -9.80 1.42
C ALA A 133 10.85 -9.16 2.65
N MET A 134 9.84 -8.31 2.44
CA MET A 134 9.10 -7.62 3.51
C MET A 134 8.22 -8.59 4.32
N ARG A 135 7.68 -9.63 3.66
CA ARG A 135 6.68 -10.57 4.20
C ARG A 135 5.56 -9.80 4.89
N PRO A 136 4.79 -8.98 4.17
CA PRO A 136 3.77 -8.14 4.77
C PRO A 136 2.68 -8.96 5.45
N ASP A 137 2.12 -8.40 6.52
CA ASP A 137 1.03 -9.00 7.28
C ASP A 137 -0.28 -9.07 6.48
N GLY A 138 -0.42 -8.20 5.46
CA GLY A 138 -1.54 -8.12 4.53
C GLY A 138 -1.16 -7.53 3.17
N LEU A 139 -1.93 -7.86 2.14
CA LEU A 139 -1.73 -7.37 0.77
C LEU A 139 -3.03 -6.77 0.24
N ILE A 140 -3.01 -5.46 0.02
CA ILE A 140 -4.05 -4.74 -0.73
C ILE A 140 -3.61 -4.73 -2.20
N ARG A 141 -4.50 -5.08 -3.12
CA ARG A 141 -4.27 -4.97 -4.57
C ARG A 141 -5.06 -3.82 -5.13
N SER A 142 -4.36 -2.88 -5.75
CA SER A 142 -4.95 -1.67 -6.35
C SER A 142 -4.47 -1.48 -7.78
N VAL A 143 -5.16 -0.62 -8.51
CA VAL A 143 -4.82 -0.20 -9.88
C VAL A 143 -5.02 1.30 -9.96
N HIS A 144 -3.92 2.04 -10.12
CA HIS A 144 -3.94 3.50 -10.32
C HIS A 144 -3.60 3.88 -11.77
N PHE A 145 -3.05 2.95 -12.54
CA PHE A 145 -2.64 3.18 -13.92
C PHE A 145 -3.45 2.33 -14.90
N ILE A 146 -3.83 2.91 -16.03
CA ILE A 146 -4.36 2.15 -17.17
C ILE A 146 -3.61 2.49 -18.45
N THR A 147 -3.40 1.48 -19.29
CA THR A 147 -2.74 1.66 -20.58
C THR A 147 -3.74 2.19 -21.62
N ILE A 148 -3.40 3.30 -22.28
CA ILE A 148 -4.21 3.95 -23.30
C ILE A 148 -3.38 4.34 -24.53
N GLU A 149 -4.07 4.63 -25.63
CA GLU A 149 -3.52 5.47 -26.70
C GLU A 149 -3.70 6.93 -26.28
N HIS A 150 -2.59 7.65 -26.07
CA HIS A 150 -2.60 9.05 -25.65
C HIS A 150 -2.45 9.96 -26.88
N PRO A 151 -3.29 11.00 -27.03
CA PRO A 151 -3.42 11.77 -28.28
C PRO A 151 -2.09 12.38 -28.78
N GLU A 152 -1.22 12.79 -27.86
CA GLU A 152 0.10 13.35 -28.19
C GLU A 152 1.30 12.37 -28.02
N LYS A 153 1.15 11.30 -27.25
CA LYS A 153 2.26 10.43 -26.83
C LYS A 153 2.23 9.05 -27.49
N GLY A 154 1.13 8.72 -28.19
CA GLY A 154 0.96 7.48 -28.92
C GLY A 154 0.43 6.32 -28.05
N PRO A 155 0.54 5.07 -28.54
CA PRO A 155 0.11 3.88 -27.82
C PRO A 155 0.95 3.61 -26.56
N ASP A 156 0.48 2.65 -25.76
CA ASP A 156 1.15 2.14 -24.54
C ASP A 156 1.39 3.17 -23.44
N TYR A 157 0.69 4.32 -23.48
CA TYR A 157 0.80 5.35 -22.45
C TYR A 157 0.10 4.91 -21.16
N GLN A 158 0.84 4.96 -20.06
CA GLN A 158 0.37 4.57 -18.74
C GLN A 158 -0.23 5.78 -18.02
N TRP A 159 -1.55 5.86 -17.99
CA TRP A 159 -2.30 6.99 -17.46
C TRP A 159 -2.71 6.77 -16.00
N ALA A 160 -2.21 7.64 -15.11
CA ALA A 160 -2.67 7.74 -13.73
C ALA A 160 -4.06 8.41 -13.66
N PHE A 161 -5.11 7.61 -13.86
CA PHE A 161 -6.47 8.12 -14.09
C PHE A 161 -7.15 8.71 -12.84
N ASP A 162 -6.63 8.42 -11.64
CA ASP A 162 -7.09 8.95 -10.36
C ASP A 162 -6.57 10.37 -10.08
N ARG A 163 -5.51 10.81 -10.80
CA ARG A 163 -4.83 12.08 -10.56
C ARG A 163 -5.58 13.25 -11.21
N PRO A 164 -5.90 14.33 -10.47
CA PRO A 164 -6.50 15.53 -11.04
C PRO A 164 -5.65 16.22 -12.13
N GLU A 165 -4.35 15.96 -12.16
CA GLU A 165 -3.40 16.52 -13.13
C GLU A 165 -3.51 15.93 -14.55
N PHE A 166 -4.29 14.84 -14.71
CA PHE A 166 -4.58 14.18 -15.98
C PHE A 166 -6.08 14.01 -16.23
N ALA A 167 -6.91 14.86 -15.62
CA ALA A 167 -8.37 14.76 -15.66
C ALA A 167 -8.95 14.94 -17.08
N GLU A 168 -8.26 15.69 -17.94
CA GLU A 168 -8.62 15.95 -19.33
C GLU A 168 -8.60 14.70 -20.22
N LEU A 169 -7.81 13.67 -19.86
CA LEU A 169 -7.77 12.42 -20.61
C LEU A 169 -9.09 11.63 -20.51
N PHE A 170 -9.95 11.90 -19.52
CA PHE A 170 -11.32 11.36 -19.52
C PHE A 170 -12.17 11.83 -20.71
N ASP A 171 -11.90 13.02 -21.23
CA ASP A 171 -12.66 13.56 -22.37
C ASP A 171 -12.18 12.97 -23.70
N HIS A 172 -11.00 12.34 -23.71
CA HIS A 172 -10.47 11.56 -24.84
C HIS A 172 -10.85 10.07 -24.75
N VAL A 173 -10.63 9.44 -23.59
CA VAL A 173 -10.85 7.99 -23.38
C VAL A 173 -12.32 7.66 -23.18
N GLY A 174 -13.07 8.55 -22.50
CA GLY A 174 -14.47 8.35 -22.15
C GLY A 174 -14.68 7.48 -20.90
N THR A 175 -15.63 7.88 -20.05
CA THR A 175 -15.90 7.26 -18.74
C THR A 175 -16.10 5.74 -18.81
N ASP A 176 -16.93 5.24 -19.74
CA ASP A 176 -17.24 3.82 -19.82
C ASP A 176 -16.00 2.98 -20.20
N ARG A 177 -15.13 3.51 -21.08
CA ARG A 177 -13.88 2.83 -21.48
C ARG A 177 -12.83 2.89 -20.37
N THR A 178 -12.71 4.00 -19.63
CA THR A 178 -11.86 4.07 -18.43
C THR A 178 -12.24 3.00 -17.41
N TRP A 179 -13.54 2.85 -17.11
CA TRP A 179 -14.03 1.82 -16.19
C TRP A 179 -13.83 0.40 -16.70
N GLN A 180 -14.00 0.18 -18.02
CA GLN A 180 -13.69 -1.11 -18.63
C GLN A 180 -12.20 -1.45 -18.47
N LEU A 181 -11.29 -0.57 -18.88
CA LEU A 181 -9.84 -0.77 -18.78
C LEU A 181 -9.38 -1.00 -17.34
N TYR A 182 -9.91 -0.22 -16.39
CA TYR A 182 -9.62 -0.39 -14.97
C TYR A 182 -10.07 -1.76 -14.45
N THR A 183 -11.30 -2.19 -14.75
CA THR A 183 -11.82 -3.48 -14.27
C THR A 183 -11.15 -4.67 -14.95
N GLU A 184 -10.84 -4.58 -16.25
CA GLU A 184 -10.01 -5.56 -16.97
C GLU A 184 -8.64 -5.72 -16.29
N THR A 185 -7.95 -4.61 -16.03
CA THR A 185 -6.62 -4.60 -15.38
C THR A 185 -6.68 -5.14 -13.95
N LEU A 186 -7.67 -4.70 -13.15
CA LEU A 186 -7.83 -5.14 -11.77
C LEU A 186 -8.16 -6.63 -11.68
N PHE A 187 -9.12 -7.12 -12.47
CA PHE A 187 -9.53 -8.52 -12.40
C PHE A 187 -8.42 -9.47 -12.89
N ASP A 188 -7.63 -9.06 -13.88
CA ASP A 188 -6.45 -9.81 -14.33
C ASP A 188 -5.39 -9.92 -13.22
N ALA A 189 -5.08 -8.80 -12.55
CA ALA A 189 -4.15 -8.76 -11.43
C ALA A 189 -4.64 -9.58 -10.22
N LEU A 190 -5.94 -9.52 -9.90
CA LEU A 190 -6.56 -10.30 -8.83
C LEU A 190 -6.64 -11.81 -9.11
N ASP A 191 -6.74 -12.22 -10.38
CA ASP A 191 -6.72 -13.64 -10.71
C ASP A 191 -5.28 -14.21 -10.70
N LYS A 192 -4.29 -13.43 -11.15
CA LYS A 192 -2.89 -13.89 -11.31
C LYS A 192 -1.99 -13.70 -10.09
N LEU A 193 -2.21 -12.67 -9.26
CA LEU A 193 -1.22 -12.22 -8.26
C LEU A 193 -1.70 -12.41 -6.81
N PRO A 194 -0.78 -12.73 -5.87
CA PRO A 194 -1.10 -12.80 -4.44
C PRO A 194 -1.78 -11.52 -3.94
N THR A 195 -2.93 -11.69 -3.29
CA THR A 195 -3.79 -10.62 -2.79
C THR A 195 -4.54 -11.13 -1.55
N HIS A 196 -4.80 -10.24 -0.59
CA HIS A 196 -5.70 -10.52 0.54
C HIS A 196 -6.97 -9.66 0.46
N ILE A 197 -6.81 -8.40 0.04
CA ILE A 197 -7.85 -7.37 0.02
C ILE A 197 -7.82 -6.67 -1.35
N VAL A 198 -8.99 -6.44 -1.94
CA VAL A 198 -9.12 -5.58 -3.11
C VAL A 198 -9.26 -4.12 -2.65
N GLY A 199 -8.31 -3.26 -3.03
CA GLY A 199 -8.31 -1.84 -2.68
C GLY A 199 -9.40 -1.05 -3.40
N HIS A 200 -9.85 0.04 -2.78
CA HIS A 200 -10.77 1.08 -3.25
C HIS A 200 -11.36 0.91 -4.68
N PHE A 201 -12.29 -0.04 -4.81
CA PHE A 201 -12.82 -0.47 -6.11
C PHE A 201 -13.41 0.66 -6.97
N TYR A 202 -13.90 1.74 -6.34
CA TYR A 202 -14.50 2.89 -7.01
C TYR A 202 -13.50 4.02 -7.33
N VAL A 203 -12.19 3.77 -7.31
CA VAL A 203 -11.17 4.79 -7.62
C VAL A 203 -11.34 5.50 -8.99
N PRO A 204 -11.87 4.90 -10.08
CA PRO A 204 -12.11 5.65 -11.32
C PRO A 204 -13.21 6.72 -11.21
N ALA A 205 -14.01 6.68 -10.15
CA ALA A 205 -15.04 7.66 -9.85
C ALA A 205 -14.53 8.88 -9.06
N THR A 206 -13.25 8.92 -8.69
CA THR A 206 -12.69 9.97 -7.81
C THR A 206 -12.82 11.37 -8.37
N LEU A 207 -12.81 11.52 -9.70
CA LEU A 207 -13.01 12.79 -10.40
C LEU A 207 -14.49 13.02 -10.81
N GLY A 208 -15.43 12.32 -10.16
CA GLY A 208 -16.88 12.39 -10.44
C GLY A 208 -17.32 11.64 -11.71
N LYS A 209 -16.42 10.93 -12.38
CA LYS A 209 -16.65 10.24 -13.67
C LYS A 209 -17.21 8.83 -13.42
N TRP A 210 -18.54 8.71 -13.39
CA TRP A 210 -19.27 7.45 -13.17
C TRP A 210 -20.00 7.00 -14.45
N PRO A 211 -19.98 5.70 -14.80
CA PRO A 211 -20.78 5.13 -15.89
C PRO A 211 -22.23 4.93 -15.43
N ALA A 212 -23.06 4.35 -16.30
CA ALA A 212 -24.43 3.96 -15.95
C ALA A 212 -24.44 2.97 -14.76
N VAL A 213 -25.48 3.05 -13.90
CA VAL A 213 -25.57 2.23 -12.68
C VAL A 213 -25.51 0.73 -13.00
N ALA A 214 -26.22 0.27 -14.04
CA ALA A 214 -26.18 -1.12 -14.48
C ALA A 214 -24.77 -1.61 -14.86
N THR A 215 -23.93 -0.72 -15.44
CA THR A 215 -22.54 -1.01 -15.77
C THR A 215 -21.68 -1.18 -14.51
N VAL A 216 -21.82 -0.27 -13.52
CA VAL A 216 -21.16 -0.43 -12.20
C VAL A 216 -21.61 -1.73 -11.54
N GLU A 217 -22.91 -2.04 -11.60
CA GLU A 217 -23.47 -3.24 -10.96
C GLU A 217 -22.99 -4.55 -11.58
N LYS A 218 -22.77 -4.58 -12.90
CA LYS A 218 -22.12 -5.69 -13.59
C LYS A 218 -20.71 -5.92 -13.03
N TYR A 219 -19.90 -4.86 -12.96
CA TYR A 219 -18.53 -4.96 -12.47
C TYR A 219 -18.45 -5.33 -10.98
N GLU A 220 -19.35 -4.82 -10.13
CA GLU A 220 -19.48 -5.23 -8.74
C GLU A 220 -19.77 -6.73 -8.61
N ASN A 221 -20.65 -7.28 -9.46
CA ASN A 221 -20.97 -8.70 -9.42
C ASN A 221 -19.74 -9.54 -9.80
N GLN A 222 -19.04 -9.17 -10.88
CA GLN A 222 -17.80 -9.84 -11.33
C GLN A 222 -16.70 -9.79 -10.27
N LEU A 223 -16.51 -8.63 -9.61
CA LEU A 223 -15.58 -8.47 -8.49
C LEU A 223 -15.91 -9.44 -7.36
N LEU A 224 -17.18 -9.49 -6.92
CA LEU A 224 -17.58 -10.32 -5.78
C LEU A 224 -17.50 -11.81 -6.11
N ASP A 225 -17.78 -12.21 -7.34
CA ASP A 225 -17.58 -13.59 -7.80
C ASP A 225 -16.09 -13.98 -7.79
N LEU A 226 -15.20 -13.06 -8.21
CA LEU A 226 -13.75 -13.27 -8.12
C LEU A 226 -13.29 -13.35 -6.65
N CYS A 227 -13.72 -12.43 -5.78
CA CYS A 227 -13.40 -12.46 -4.36
C CYS A 227 -13.87 -13.74 -3.68
N LEU A 228 -15.09 -14.22 -3.98
CA LEU A 228 -15.61 -15.47 -3.43
C LEU A 228 -14.77 -16.68 -3.88
N ARG A 229 -14.45 -16.78 -5.18
CA ARG A 229 -13.62 -17.89 -5.72
C ARG A 229 -12.19 -17.91 -5.15
N LYS A 230 -11.60 -16.73 -4.91
CA LYS A 230 -10.19 -16.58 -4.48
C LYS A 230 -10.04 -16.41 -2.95
N GLY A 231 -11.13 -16.33 -2.19
CA GLY A 231 -11.12 -16.12 -0.74
C GLY A 231 -10.70 -14.72 -0.30
N LEU A 232 -10.91 -13.70 -1.13
CA LEU A 232 -10.49 -12.32 -0.89
C LEU A 232 -11.56 -11.52 -0.13
N ALA A 233 -11.12 -10.46 0.56
CA ALA A 233 -12.02 -9.41 1.04
C ALA A 233 -12.08 -8.22 0.07
N VAL A 234 -13.20 -7.51 0.04
CA VAL A 234 -13.33 -6.21 -0.64
C VAL A 234 -13.18 -5.08 0.36
N GLU A 235 -12.40 -4.05 0.01
CA GLU A 235 -12.28 -2.84 0.82
C GLU A 235 -13.51 -1.93 0.65
N ILE A 236 -14.03 -1.46 1.78
CA ILE A 236 -14.89 -0.29 1.87
C ILE A 236 -14.02 0.87 2.36
N ASN A 237 -13.59 1.71 1.41
CA ASN A 237 -12.63 2.79 1.65
C ASN A 237 -13.34 4.06 2.13
N ALA A 238 -12.80 4.73 3.16
CA ALA A 238 -13.41 5.91 3.77
C ALA A 238 -12.83 7.26 3.30
N ARG A 239 -11.74 7.27 2.49
CA ARG A 239 -11.06 8.49 2.00
C ARG A 239 -12.01 9.49 1.36
N PHE A 240 -12.94 8.99 0.56
CA PHE A 240 -13.94 9.81 -0.15
C PHE A 240 -14.86 10.61 0.79
N LEU A 241 -14.99 10.20 2.05
CA LEU A 241 -15.96 10.76 3.00
C LEU A 241 -15.41 11.96 3.76
N TYR A 242 -14.13 11.93 4.12
CA TYR A 242 -13.47 13.00 4.89
C TYR A 242 -12.64 13.98 4.05
N ARG A 243 -12.34 13.65 2.79
CA ARG A 243 -11.74 14.59 1.83
C ARG A 243 -12.76 15.59 1.28
N ASP A 244 -12.27 16.68 0.70
CA ASP A 244 -13.08 17.78 0.15
C ASP A 244 -13.64 17.42 -1.24
N TYR A 245 -14.61 16.51 -1.26
CA TYR A 245 -15.44 16.19 -2.42
C TYR A 245 -16.83 16.84 -2.32
N PRO A 246 -17.47 17.22 -3.44
CA PRO A 246 -18.86 17.70 -3.46
C PRO A 246 -19.86 16.71 -2.84
N ASP A 247 -20.89 17.24 -2.17
CA ASP A 247 -21.87 16.42 -1.43
C ASP A 247 -22.66 15.45 -2.32
N ASP A 248 -22.91 15.80 -3.59
CA ASP A 248 -23.55 14.93 -4.58
C ASP A 248 -22.64 13.73 -4.94
N GLN A 249 -21.33 13.96 -5.06
CA GLN A 249 -20.36 12.89 -5.30
C GLN A 249 -20.21 12.00 -4.06
N LYS A 250 -20.15 12.58 -2.86
CA LYS A 250 -20.14 11.83 -1.59
C LYS A 250 -21.40 10.99 -1.43
N LYS A 251 -22.59 11.53 -1.74
CA LYS A 251 -23.84 10.79 -1.74
C LYS A 251 -23.80 9.61 -2.72
N LYS A 252 -23.36 9.83 -3.97
CA LYS A 252 -23.25 8.77 -4.98
C LYS A 252 -22.27 7.67 -4.57
N TYR A 253 -21.16 8.03 -3.93
CA TYR A 253 -20.19 7.10 -3.36
C TYR A 253 -20.79 6.28 -2.20
N LEU A 254 -21.53 6.91 -1.28
CA LEU A 254 -22.24 6.22 -0.19
C LEU A 254 -23.30 5.25 -0.73
N ASP A 255 -24.07 5.66 -1.75
CA ASP A 255 -25.11 4.83 -2.37
C ASP A 255 -24.51 3.60 -3.08
N ALA A 256 -23.36 3.77 -3.74
CA ALA A 256 -22.60 2.67 -4.34
C ALA A 256 -22.07 1.70 -3.26
N ASN A 257 -21.38 2.19 -2.23
CA ASN A 257 -20.88 1.36 -1.14
C ASN A 257 -22.00 0.62 -0.39
N ARG A 258 -23.14 1.26 -0.15
CA ARG A 258 -24.33 0.60 0.44
C ARG A 258 -24.77 -0.60 -0.40
N ARG A 259 -24.77 -0.49 -1.73
CA ARG A 259 -25.11 -1.58 -2.64
C ARG A 259 -24.05 -2.69 -2.60
N LEU A 260 -22.77 -2.34 -2.68
CA LEU A 260 -21.65 -3.29 -2.61
C LEU A 260 -21.64 -4.08 -1.30
N ILE A 261 -21.84 -3.42 -0.16
CA ILE A 261 -21.93 -4.06 1.17
C ILE A 261 -23.06 -5.10 1.21
N ARG A 262 -24.26 -4.77 0.69
CA ARG A 262 -25.38 -5.73 0.61
C ARG A 262 -25.06 -6.91 -0.30
N LYS A 263 -24.49 -6.67 -1.48
CA LYS A 263 -24.10 -7.72 -2.43
C LYS A 263 -23.01 -8.64 -1.85
N ALA A 264 -21.98 -8.06 -1.22
CA ALA A 264 -20.88 -8.78 -0.58
C ALA A 264 -21.41 -9.69 0.53
N LYS A 265 -22.25 -9.14 1.43
CA LYS A 265 -22.91 -9.94 2.47
C LYS A 265 -23.75 -11.07 1.89
N ALA A 266 -24.56 -10.79 0.87
CA ALA A 266 -25.43 -11.81 0.24
C ALA A 266 -24.63 -12.95 -0.42
N LYS A 267 -23.44 -12.66 -0.95
CA LYS A 267 -22.51 -13.65 -1.53
C LYS A 267 -21.55 -14.28 -0.50
N GLY A 268 -21.58 -13.88 0.77
CA GLY A 268 -20.62 -14.34 1.79
C GLY A 268 -19.20 -13.80 1.63
N VAL A 269 -18.99 -12.77 0.80
CA VAL A 269 -17.68 -12.14 0.57
C VAL A 269 -17.27 -11.29 1.77
N GLY A 270 -16.00 -11.39 2.16
CA GLY A 270 -15.43 -10.63 3.27
C GLY A 270 -15.39 -9.12 3.00
N ILE A 271 -15.66 -8.32 4.03
CA ILE A 271 -15.56 -6.86 3.98
C ILE A 271 -14.40 -6.41 4.86
N ALA A 272 -13.44 -5.69 4.27
CA ALA A 272 -12.41 -4.95 4.97
C ALA A 272 -12.76 -3.45 4.98
N VAL A 273 -12.20 -2.68 5.92
CA VAL A 273 -12.39 -1.22 5.99
C VAL A 273 -11.04 -0.54 6.05
N GLY A 274 -10.80 0.40 5.15
CA GLY A 274 -9.59 1.23 5.11
C GLY A 274 -9.95 2.71 5.19
N SER A 275 -9.20 3.50 5.95
CA SER A 275 -9.31 4.95 5.86
C SER A 275 -8.57 5.50 4.64
N ASP A 276 -7.49 4.84 4.21
CA ASP A 276 -6.59 5.35 3.16
C ASP A 276 -6.06 6.74 3.58
N ALA A 277 -5.62 6.73 4.84
CA ALA A 277 -5.07 7.88 5.54
C ALA A 277 -3.64 8.13 5.10
N HIS A 278 -3.40 9.30 4.52
CA HIS A 278 -2.06 9.78 4.14
C HIS A 278 -1.46 10.70 5.23
N SER A 279 -1.91 10.51 6.47
CA SER A 279 -1.36 11.10 7.68
C SER A 279 -1.92 10.35 8.88
N PRO A 280 -1.19 10.21 10.01
CA PRO A 280 -1.77 9.65 11.24
C PRO A 280 -2.97 10.46 11.76
N LYS A 281 -3.20 11.66 11.23
CA LYS A 281 -4.34 12.50 11.59
C LYS A 281 -5.67 12.04 10.97
N ASP A 282 -5.60 11.36 9.82
CA ASP A 282 -6.76 10.96 9.01
C ASP A 282 -7.10 9.48 9.22
N GLN A 283 -6.31 8.75 10.01
CA GLN A 283 -6.54 7.35 10.35
C GLN A 283 -7.91 7.17 11.04
N GLY A 284 -8.72 6.21 10.59
CA GLY A 284 -10.08 6.00 11.05
C GLY A 284 -11.07 7.13 10.71
N ALA A 285 -10.68 8.14 9.92
CA ALA A 285 -11.60 9.18 9.49
C ALA A 285 -12.70 8.59 8.57
N GLY A 286 -13.92 9.12 8.69
CA GLY A 286 -15.09 8.59 7.99
C GLY A 286 -15.66 7.28 8.58
N PHE A 287 -15.05 6.66 9.60
CA PHE A 287 -15.53 5.38 10.15
C PHE A 287 -16.92 5.47 10.79
N ALA A 288 -17.34 6.64 11.27
CA ALA A 288 -18.71 6.86 11.74
C ALA A 288 -19.76 6.71 10.63
N GLN A 289 -19.43 7.11 9.39
CA GLN A 289 -20.24 6.91 8.20
C GLN A 289 -20.22 5.43 7.78
N ILE A 290 -19.04 4.80 7.75
CA ILE A 290 -18.90 3.38 7.41
C ILE A 290 -19.69 2.50 8.37
N LEU A 291 -19.63 2.75 9.68
CA LEU A 291 -20.41 2.00 10.67
C LEU A 291 -21.92 2.05 10.40
N ARG A 292 -22.45 3.19 9.93
CA ARG A 292 -23.86 3.30 9.51
C ARG A 292 -24.16 2.46 8.27
N LEU A 293 -23.29 2.48 7.25
CA LEU A 293 -23.45 1.63 6.07
C LEU A 293 -23.38 0.13 6.42
N LEU A 294 -22.51 -0.25 7.36
CA LEU A 294 -22.42 -1.62 7.87
C LEU A 294 -23.69 -2.01 8.64
N ASP A 295 -24.24 -1.13 9.49
CA ASP A 295 -25.52 -1.36 10.18
C ASP A 295 -26.70 -1.48 9.20
N GLU A 296 -26.79 -0.60 8.19
CA GLU A 296 -27.78 -0.67 7.10
C GLU A 296 -27.66 -1.97 6.30
N GLY A 297 -26.42 -2.41 6.03
CA GLY A 297 -26.10 -3.72 5.43
C GLY A 297 -26.30 -4.92 6.37
N LYS A 298 -26.62 -4.68 7.65
CA LYS A 298 -26.65 -5.68 8.73
C LYS A 298 -25.36 -6.50 8.82
N VAL A 299 -24.20 -5.89 8.57
CA VAL A 299 -22.87 -6.49 8.70
C VAL A 299 -22.39 -6.34 10.14
N ASN A 300 -21.87 -7.44 10.69
CA ASN A 300 -21.35 -7.47 12.06
C ASN A 300 -19.92 -8.02 12.16
N GLU A 301 -19.41 -8.66 11.11
CA GLU A 301 -18.07 -9.26 11.06
C GLU A 301 -17.25 -8.48 10.01
N LEU A 302 -16.07 -8.00 10.39
CA LEU A 302 -15.10 -7.38 9.48
C LEU A 302 -13.86 -8.26 9.34
N ILE A 303 -13.30 -8.25 8.14
CA ILE A 303 -12.09 -8.96 7.76
C ILE A 303 -10.91 -8.00 7.79
N PHE A 304 -9.79 -8.48 8.33
CA PHE A 304 -8.52 -7.75 8.33
C PHE A 304 -7.37 -8.76 8.26
N PRO A 305 -6.20 -8.37 7.74
CA PRO A 305 -5.09 -9.29 7.56
C PRO A 305 -4.18 -9.26 8.81
N MET A 306 -3.65 -10.41 9.20
CA MET A 306 -2.73 -10.55 10.32
C MET A 306 -1.78 -11.72 10.05
N GLY A 307 -0.47 -11.46 10.02
CA GLY A 307 0.54 -12.50 9.79
C GLY A 307 0.39 -13.25 8.47
N GLY A 308 -0.08 -12.59 7.39
CA GLY A 308 -0.30 -13.21 6.08
C GLY A 308 -1.56 -14.09 6.00
N ARG A 309 -2.55 -13.85 6.88
CA ARG A 309 -3.84 -14.56 6.89
C ARG A 309 -4.99 -13.59 7.12
N LEU A 310 -6.16 -13.89 6.59
CA LEU A 310 -7.38 -13.13 6.87
C LEU A 310 -7.98 -13.53 8.22
N ALA A 311 -7.92 -12.62 9.18
CA ALA A 311 -8.58 -12.71 10.48
C ALA A 311 -9.94 -12.01 10.45
N ARG A 312 -10.74 -12.21 11.51
CA ARG A 312 -12.11 -11.70 11.63
C ARG A 312 -12.35 -11.04 12.98
N VAL A 313 -13.11 -9.95 13.01
CA VAL A 313 -13.57 -9.31 14.25
C VAL A 313 -15.07 -9.03 14.19
N ALA A 314 -15.76 -9.27 15.30
CA ALA A 314 -17.15 -8.90 15.46
C ALA A 314 -17.28 -7.48 16.02
N LEU A 315 -18.07 -6.63 15.38
CA LEU A 315 -18.39 -5.27 15.84
C LEU A 315 -19.36 -5.27 17.04
N ARG A 316 -20.13 -6.36 17.21
CA ARG A 316 -20.96 -6.64 18.39
C ARG A 316 -20.80 -8.10 18.78
N ALA A 317 -20.63 -8.39 20.06
CA ALA A 317 -20.73 -9.75 20.57
C ALA A 317 -22.21 -10.18 20.60
N THR A 318 -22.64 -10.99 19.63
CA THR A 318 -23.94 -11.67 19.69
C THR A 318 -23.79 -13.03 20.39
N LYS A 319 -24.90 -13.68 20.74
CA LYS A 319 -24.90 -14.99 21.39
C LYS A 319 -24.08 -16.02 20.60
N GLU A 320 -24.25 -16.06 19.27
CA GLU A 320 -23.54 -16.97 18.36
C GLU A 320 -22.03 -16.67 18.25
N HIS A 321 -21.59 -15.45 18.57
CA HIS A 321 -20.15 -15.13 18.65
C HIS A 321 -19.56 -15.60 19.98
N LEU A 322 -20.30 -15.44 21.09
CA LEU A 322 -19.87 -15.90 22.42
C LEU A 322 -19.83 -17.44 22.48
N GLU A 323 -20.83 -18.11 21.90
CA GLU A 323 -20.89 -19.57 21.78
C GLU A 323 -19.76 -20.12 20.90
N ARG A 324 -19.52 -19.53 19.71
CA ARG A 324 -18.37 -19.90 18.85
C ARG A 324 -17.04 -19.71 19.57
N HIS A 325 -16.87 -18.59 20.28
CA HIS A 325 -15.63 -18.33 21.03
C HIS A 325 -15.43 -19.33 22.17
N ALA A 326 -16.49 -19.65 22.94
CA ALA A 326 -16.42 -20.66 23.99
C ALA A 326 -16.05 -22.05 23.44
N ALA A 327 -16.63 -22.47 22.31
CA ALA A 327 -16.31 -23.74 21.66
C ALA A 327 -14.84 -23.84 21.21
N VAL A 328 -14.25 -22.74 20.72
CA VAL A 328 -12.82 -22.69 20.38
C VAL A 328 -11.94 -22.78 21.63
N THR A 329 -12.27 -22.06 22.71
CA THR A 329 -11.49 -22.10 23.96
C THR A 329 -11.53 -23.49 24.62
N VAL A 330 -12.65 -24.21 24.51
CA VAL A 330 -12.80 -25.58 25.08
C VAL A 330 -12.10 -26.64 24.24
N SER A 331 -11.89 -26.41 22.93
CA SER A 331 -11.24 -27.38 22.02
C SER A 331 -9.73 -27.17 21.83
N ALA A 332 -9.16 -26.07 22.32
CA ALA A 332 -7.72 -25.89 22.41
C ALA A 332 -7.18 -26.63 23.64
N PRO A 333 -6.41 -27.74 23.51
CA PRO A 333 -5.79 -28.37 24.67
C PRO A 333 -4.83 -27.38 25.34
N ILE A 334 -4.77 -27.41 26.67
CA ILE A 334 -3.88 -26.58 27.48
C ILE A 334 -2.44 -27.13 27.32
N GLY A 335 -1.83 -26.80 26.19
CA GLY A 335 -0.47 -27.17 25.78
C GLY A 335 0.15 -26.00 25.04
N SER A 336 0.94 -25.20 25.76
CA SER A 336 1.54 -23.96 25.26
C SER A 336 2.48 -24.21 24.06
N SER A 337 2.18 -23.60 22.91
CA SER A 337 3.05 -23.60 21.74
C SER A 337 4.22 -22.61 21.86
N ILE A 338 5.05 -22.77 22.90
CA ILE A 338 6.38 -22.18 23.00
C ILE A 338 7.35 -23.29 23.39
N THR A 339 8.40 -23.49 22.58
CA THR A 339 9.30 -24.65 22.53
C THR A 339 8.62 -25.94 22.04
N GLY A 340 9.19 -26.53 20.98
CA GLY A 340 8.61 -27.69 20.28
C GLY A 340 9.06 -29.03 20.86
N TYR A 341 8.79 -29.26 22.14
CA TYR A 341 8.83 -30.60 22.76
C TYR A 341 7.72 -30.71 23.80
N GLY A 342 6.95 -31.80 23.73
CA GLY A 342 5.92 -32.12 24.71
C GLY A 342 6.55 -32.58 26.03
N ARG A 343 5.85 -32.32 27.15
CA ARG A 343 6.30 -32.76 28.49
C ARG A 343 6.41 -34.29 28.62
N ALA A 344 5.72 -35.04 27.75
CA ALA A 344 5.86 -36.48 27.63
C ALA A 344 7.18 -36.90 26.94
N GLU A 345 7.58 -36.21 25.87
CA GLU A 345 8.83 -36.49 25.13
C GLU A 345 10.08 -36.21 25.99
N LEU A 346 10.01 -35.24 26.91
CA LEU A 346 11.06 -34.99 27.89
C LEU A 346 11.18 -36.10 28.96
N ALA A 347 10.07 -36.74 29.36
CA ALA A 347 10.09 -37.83 30.33
C ALA A 347 10.70 -39.14 29.74
N GLU A 348 10.52 -39.36 28.43
CA GLU A 348 11.16 -40.49 27.72
C GLU A 348 12.67 -40.27 27.51
N LEU A 349 13.13 -39.01 27.46
CA LEU A 349 14.55 -38.68 27.38
C LEU A 349 15.29 -38.74 28.73
N GLU A 350 14.60 -38.48 29.86
CA GLU A 350 15.22 -38.60 31.20
C GLU A 350 15.36 -40.04 31.71
N THR A 351 14.69 -41.02 31.11
CA THR A 351 14.74 -42.43 31.54
C THR A 351 15.90 -43.24 30.96
N GLN A 352 16.71 -42.69 30.04
CA GLN A 352 17.89 -43.34 29.47
C GLN A 352 19.21 -42.91 30.13
N GLY A 353 19.38 -43.32 31.39
CA GLY A 353 20.64 -43.13 32.12
C GLY A 353 21.84 -43.91 31.52
N PRO A 354 23.08 -43.41 31.65
CA PRO A 354 24.24 -43.97 30.95
C PRO A 354 24.73 -45.29 31.60
N ARG A 355 24.51 -46.41 30.91
CA ARG A 355 25.14 -47.70 31.28
C ARG A 355 26.65 -47.66 31.02
N ARG A 356 27.43 -47.68 32.10
CA ARG A 356 28.88 -47.95 32.07
C ARG A 356 29.13 -49.37 31.53
N GLY A 357 30.02 -49.49 30.54
CA GLY A 357 30.54 -50.77 30.06
C GLY A 357 32.03 -50.68 29.72
N ARG A 358 32.90 -51.31 30.54
CA ARG A 358 34.30 -51.57 30.18
C ARG A 358 34.35 -52.86 29.34
N GLY A 359 35.16 -52.89 28.29
CA GLY A 359 35.48 -54.13 27.58
C GLY A 359 36.27 -53.85 26.30
N ALA A 360 37.46 -54.45 26.15
CA ALA A 360 38.39 -54.15 25.07
C ALA A 360 38.68 -55.39 24.20
N ARG A 361 38.85 -55.20 22.88
CA ARG A 361 39.93 -55.86 22.10
C ARG A 361 40.14 -55.27 20.69
N ARG A 362 41.26 -55.68 20.09
CA ARG A 362 41.93 -55.16 18.88
C ARG A 362 41.42 -55.84 17.59
N THR A 363 41.53 -55.14 16.45
CA THR A 363 42.21 -55.53 15.17
C THR A 363 41.93 -54.44 14.11
N THR A 364 42.85 -53.56 13.71
CA THR A 364 43.90 -53.71 12.67
C THR A 364 43.43 -54.07 11.25
N ALA A 365 43.20 -53.04 10.41
CA ALA A 365 43.58 -52.91 8.99
C ALA A 365 43.13 -51.54 8.45
N ALA A 366 43.72 -50.85 7.47
CA ALA A 366 45.06 -50.78 6.89
C ALA A 366 44.98 -49.77 5.72
N ALA A 367 45.86 -48.74 5.68
CA ALA A 367 46.02 -47.77 4.56
C ALA A 367 44.75 -46.92 4.22
N ARG A 368 44.78 -45.80 3.49
CA ARG A 368 45.79 -45.03 2.73
C ARG A 368 45.13 -43.62 2.61
N ILE A 369 45.74 -42.45 2.85
CA ILE A 369 46.81 -41.75 2.13
C ILE A 369 47.29 -40.60 3.04
N ALA A 370 48.55 -40.18 2.89
CA ALA A 370 49.18 -39.20 3.77
C ALA A 370 49.62 -37.91 3.05
N LYS A 371 49.70 -36.83 3.85
CA LYS A 371 50.67 -35.71 3.77
C LYS A 371 50.77 -34.86 2.48
N THR A 372 50.52 -33.57 2.67
CA THR A 372 51.56 -32.50 2.71
C THR A 372 51.03 -31.36 3.60
N ARG A 373 51.52 -31.15 4.84
CA ARG A 373 52.73 -30.38 5.25
C ARG A 373 52.79 -28.98 4.62
N SER A 374 52.52 -27.91 5.39
CA SER A 374 53.52 -27.06 6.11
C SER A 374 54.02 -25.87 5.24
N ALA A 375 54.32 -24.65 5.72
CA ALA A 375 54.50 -24.13 7.07
C ALA A 375 54.20 -22.60 7.20
N VAL A 376 53.79 -22.18 8.40
CA VAL A 376 54.37 -21.08 9.22
C VAL A 376 55.11 -19.90 8.54
N VAL A 377 54.60 -18.67 8.74
CA VAL A 377 55.39 -17.50 9.23
C VAL A 377 54.53 -16.61 10.16
N LYS A 378 55.05 -16.27 11.35
CA LYS A 378 54.58 -15.16 12.21
C LYS A 378 55.60 -14.02 12.17
N ARG A 379 55.13 -12.76 12.02
CA ARG A 379 55.70 -11.46 12.47
C ARG A 379 55.05 -10.34 11.64
N GLY A 380 54.80 -9.14 12.14
CA GLY A 380 54.95 -8.59 13.49
C GLY A 380 54.34 -7.18 13.55
N ALA A 381 53.94 -6.71 14.73
CA ALA A 381 53.27 -5.41 14.87
C ALA A 381 54.25 -4.23 14.82
N LYS A 382 53.82 -3.09 14.26
CA LYS A 382 54.39 -1.78 14.63
C LYS A 382 53.36 -0.65 14.49
N LYS A 383 52.98 -0.05 15.63
CA LYS A 383 52.31 1.26 15.68
C LYS A 383 53.31 2.34 15.30
N VAL A 384 52.91 3.30 14.46
CA VAL A 384 53.38 4.70 14.56
C VAL A 384 52.19 5.61 14.29
N ALA A 385 51.93 6.54 15.20
CA ALA A 385 50.97 7.62 15.01
C ALA A 385 51.72 8.91 14.66
N ARG A 386 51.14 9.79 13.82
CA ARG A 386 50.84 11.19 14.19
C ARG A 386 50.35 12.09 13.06
N LYS A 387 49.46 12.99 13.47
CA LYS A 387 49.25 14.38 13.04
C LYS A 387 48.63 14.67 11.66
N ALA A 388 47.47 15.32 11.74
CA ALA A 388 46.85 16.09 10.66
C ALA A 388 47.65 17.35 10.29
N LYS A 389 47.45 17.85 9.08
CA LYS A 389 47.44 19.29 8.81
C LYS A 389 46.54 19.67 7.63
N VAL A 390 45.83 20.77 7.83
CA VAL A 390 44.88 21.45 6.93
C VAL A 390 45.56 22.03 5.68
N SER A 391 44.92 21.97 4.50
CA SER A 391 44.95 23.10 3.55
C SER A 391 43.91 23.05 2.41
N ARG A 392 43.07 24.11 2.37
CA ARG A 392 42.70 24.95 1.20
C ARG A 392 42.17 24.31 -0.10
N THR A 393 40.84 24.46 -0.28
CA THR A 393 40.19 25.19 -1.40
C THR A 393 40.85 25.19 -2.79
N ARG A 394 40.20 24.55 -3.78
CA ARG A 394 40.33 24.90 -5.21
C ARG A 394 38.96 24.97 -5.89
N LYS A 395 38.74 26.02 -6.69
CA LYS A 395 37.56 26.19 -7.56
C LYS A 395 37.63 25.22 -8.75
N PRO A 396 36.51 24.67 -9.24
CA PRO A 396 36.48 23.98 -10.53
C PRO A 396 36.48 24.99 -11.69
N ALA A 397 37.33 24.77 -12.69
CA ALA A 397 37.39 25.57 -13.90
C ALA A 397 36.43 25.03 -14.98
N LYS A 398 35.81 25.93 -15.74
CA LYS A 398 35.06 25.59 -16.96
C LYS A 398 36.00 24.95 -17.99
N LYS A 399 35.58 23.86 -18.64
CA LYS A 399 36.13 23.44 -19.95
C LYS A 399 35.02 23.07 -20.92
N ALA A 400 35.29 23.33 -22.18
CA ALA A 400 34.30 23.45 -23.24
C ALA A 400 34.09 22.16 -24.04
N THR A 401 32.98 22.19 -24.77
CA THR A 401 32.57 21.33 -25.89
C THR A 401 33.69 20.71 -26.74
N ARG A 402 33.54 19.43 -27.08
CA ARG A 402 33.98 18.88 -28.39
C ARG A 402 32.80 18.19 -29.08
N LYS A 403 32.50 18.64 -30.30
CA LYS A 403 31.67 17.89 -31.25
C LYS A 403 32.42 16.62 -31.66
N VAL A 404 31.70 15.52 -31.85
CA VAL A 404 32.17 14.35 -32.61
C VAL A 404 31.15 14.07 -33.70
N SER A 405 31.63 13.88 -34.92
CA SER A 405 30.84 13.74 -36.14
C SER A 405 30.42 12.29 -36.42
N ARG A 406 29.35 12.16 -37.21
CA ARG A 406 28.86 10.89 -37.80
C ARG A 406 29.93 10.18 -38.64
N PRO A 407 29.70 8.90 -38.96
CA PRO A 407 29.55 8.55 -40.37
C PRO A 407 28.16 7.99 -40.69
N ALA A 408 27.84 7.93 -41.99
CA ALA A 408 26.53 7.54 -42.50
C ALA A 408 26.52 6.09 -43.03
N ALA A 409 25.36 5.44 -42.97
CA ALA A 409 25.08 4.20 -43.69
C ALA A 409 24.10 4.45 -44.86
N ARG A 410 24.19 3.61 -45.90
CA ARG A 410 23.69 3.88 -47.26
C ARG A 410 22.20 3.54 -47.47
N THR A 411 21.63 4.25 -48.42
CA THR A 411 20.33 3.99 -49.07
C THR A 411 20.33 2.72 -49.93
N LYS A 412 19.16 2.07 -50.05
CA LYS A 412 18.76 1.36 -51.28
C LYS A 412 17.43 1.96 -51.77
N LYS A 413 17.42 2.38 -53.04
CA LYS A 413 16.22 2.81 -53.78
C LYS A 413 15.52 1.58 -54.35
N LEU A 414 14.19 1.61 -54.40
CA LEU A 414 13.41 0.97 -55.47
C LEU A 414 12.35 1.94 -56.00
N VAL A 415 12.14 1.86 -57.31
CA VAL A 415 11.57 2.82 -58.28
C VAL A 415 11.17 1.88 -59.44
N ARG A 416 9.98 1.81 -60.04
CA ARG A 416 8.93 2.80 -60.43
C ARG A 416 7.66 2.01 -60.92
N LYS A 417 6.41 2.43 -60.64
CA LYS A 417 5.44 3.11 -61.58
C LYS A 417 4.47 2.17 -62.39
N PRO A 418 3.45 2.66 -63.18
CA PRO A 418 2.05 2.67 -62.68
C PRO A 418 0.92 2.32 -63.70
N ALA A 419 -0.33 2.15 -63.23
CA ALA A 419 -1.61 2.46 -63.93
C ALA A 419 -2.79 2.38 -62.92
N GLY A 420 -3.96 3.06 -63.07
CA GLY A 420 -4.43 3.96 -64.12
C GLY A 420 -5.68 4.79 -63.71
N LYS A 421 -6.03 5.76 -64.57
CA LYS A 421 -7.00 6.88 -64.39
C LYS A 421 -8.50 6.51 -64.29
N LYS A 422 -9.28 7.35 -63.57
CA LYS A 422 -10.52 8.09 -63.97
C LYS A 422 -10.87 9.03 -62.78
N LYS A 423 -10.93 10.38 -62.84
CA LYS A 423 -11.82 11.35 -63.54
C LYS A 423 -13.31 11.03 -63.34
N ALA A 424 -14.22 11.97 -63.00
CA ALA A 424 -14.18 13.45 -63.03
C ALA A 424 -14.96 14.09 -61.82
N ALA A 425 -14.65 15.32 -61.38
CA ALA A 425 -15.40 16.59 -61.65
C ALA A 425 -16.88 16.59 -61.18
N THR A 426 -17.46 17.63 -60.56
CA THR A 426 -17.06 19.03 -60.28
C THR A 426 -17.74 19.47 -58.95
N LYS A 427 -17.90 20.73 -58.47
CA LYS A 427 -17.76 22.11 -59.00
C LYS A 427 -17.27 23.05 -57.86
N LYS A 428 -17.32 24.39 -58.03
CA LYS A 428 -16.93 25.41 -57.02
C LYS A 428 -18.16 26.17 -56.49
N ALA A 429 -18.06 26.72 -55.28
CA ALA A 429 -18.52 28.08 -54.98
C ALA A 429 -17.68 28.71 -53.85
N VAL A 430 -17.30 29.98 -53.99
CA VAL A 430 -16.46 30.74 -53.04
C VAL A 430 -17.23 31.95 -52.55
N ARG A 431 -17.20 32.23 -51.23
CA ARG A 431 -17.41 33.59 -50.70
C ARG A 431 -16.73 33.77 -49.34
N ARG A 432 -15.77 34.70 -49.27
CA ARG A 432 -15.24 35.31 -48.01
C ARG A 432 -16.08 36.57 -47.68
N PRO A 433 -15.74 37.37 -46.66
CA PRO A 433 -15.98 37.08 -45.24
C PRO A 433 -16.81 38.20 -44.56
N ALA A 434 -17.32 37.99 -43.35
CA ALA A 434 -18.02 39.05 -42.61
C ALA A 434 -17.58 39.17 -41.15
N LYS A 435 -16.98 40.34 -40.86
CA LYS A 435 -17.02 41.13 -39.62
C LYS A 435 -16.55 40.49 -38.29
N ALA A 436 -15.49 41.08 -37.76
CA ALA A 436 -15.01 40.88 -36.39
C ALA A 436 -16.06 41.28 -35.34
N SER A 437 -16.22 40.45 -34.31
CA SER A 437 -16.99 40.76 -33.10
C SER A 437 -16.14 41.57 -32.12
N ARG A 438 -16.77 42.56 -31.46
CA ARG A 438 -16.12 43.46 -30.49
C ARG A 438 -15.96 42.76 -29.13
N PRO A 439 -14.91 43.04 -28.34
CA PRO A 439 -14.71 42.42 -27.04
C PRO A 439 -15.75 42.88 -26.01
N VAL A 440 -16.35 41.91 -25.31
CA VAL A 440 -17.30 42.15 -24.22
C VAL A 440 -16.59 42.69 -22.98
N LYS A 441 -17.00 43.87 -22.50
CA LYS A 441 -16.48 44.46 -21.25
C LYS A 441 -16.95 43.63 -20.05
N ARG A 442 -16.01 43.01 -19.32
CA ARG A 442 -16.28 42.46 -17.97
C ARG A 442 -16.66 43.59 -16.99
N PRO A 443 -17.73 43.46 -16.19
CA PRO A 443 -18.02 44.40 -15.11
C PRO A 443 -16.99 44.26 -13.97
N LYS A 444 -16.61 45.39 -13.36
CA LYS A 444 -15.70 45.43 -12.20
C LYS A 444 -16.43 44.93 -10.94
N PRO A 445 -15.79 44.15 -10.05
CA PRO A 445 -16.39 43.78 -8.77
C PRO A 445 -16.53 45.03 -7.87
N LYS A 446 -17.73 45.21 -7.28
CA LYS A 446 -17.97 46.27 -6.27
C LYS A 446 -17.23 45.92 -4.98
N LYS A 447 -16.44 46.86 -4.46
CA LYS A 447 -15.86 46.77 -3.11
C LYS A 447 -16.98 46.91 -2.07
N SER A 448 -17.35 45.82 -1.40
CA SER A 448 -18.21 45.91 -0.20
C SER A 448 -17.41 46.43 0.99
N ALA A 449 -17.91 47.48 1.64
CA ALA A 449 -17.20 48.17 2.70
C ALA A 449 -17.13 47.38 4.02
N LYS A 450 -16.08 47.65 4.79
CA LYS A 450 -15.95 47.22 6.20
C LYS A 450 -17.16 47.72 7.01
N LYS A 451 -17.77 46.87 7.83
CA LYS A 451 -18.52 47.33 9.02
C LYS A 451 -17.88 46.72 10.27
N LYS A 452 -17.29 47.58 11.09
CA LYS A 452 -16.88 47.24 12.46
C LYS A 452 -18.14 47.07 13.31
N THR A 453 -18.20 46.03 14.12
CA THR A 453 -19.01 46.02 15.34
C THR A 453 -18.16 45.47 16.47
N ALA A 454 -18.12 46.20 17.59
CA ALA A 454 -17.35 45.84 18.77
C ALA A 454 -18.29 45.66 19.96
N ARG A 455 -17.88 44.77 20.89
CA ARG A 455 -18.26 44.70 22.30
C ARG A 455 -19.76 44.65 22.68
N ARG A 456 -20.13 43.52 23.29
CA ARG A 456 -20.56 43.37 24.72
C ARG A 456 -20.32 41.88 25.05
N ARG A 457 -19.57 41.47 26.07
CA ARG A 457 -19.73 41.68 27.53
C ARG A 457 -21.17 41.43 28.00
N ARG A 458 -21.48 40.15 28.23
CA ARG A 458 -21.71 39.62 29.58
C ARG A 458 -20.99 38.28 29.71
#